data_AF-G8SHX6-F1
#
_entry.id   AF-G8SHX6-F1
#
_cell.length_a   1.000
_cell.length_b   1.000
_cell.length_c   1.000
_cell.angle_alpha   90.00
_cell.angle_beta   90.00
_cell.angle_gamma   90.00
#
_symmetry.space_group_name_H-M   'P 1'
#
loop_
_entity.id
_entity.type
_entity.pdbx_description
1 polymer ?
#
loop_
_entity_poly.entity_id
_entity_poly.type
_entity_poly.pdbx_seq_one_letter_code
_entity_poly.pdbx_strand_id
1 'polypeptide(L)'
;MDARIAINGSDNDRIALWDWLLNERELRGRVRREAISRVGEMGGQIEYVVSAAVSAGAVWATLARTLSVWLLQRRSDVTITITGPGGRKIQVNAKRTKDPEALVRQVLDASAESQ
;
A
#
# COMPACT_ATOMS: atom_id res chain seq x y z
N MET A 1 5.65 13.74 1.48
CA MET A 1 6.19 12.37 1.60
C MET A 1 5.22 11.44 0.92
N ASP A 2 5.70 10.48 0.13
CA ASP A 2 4.83 9.59 -0.65
C ASP A 2 5.17 8.13 -0.35
N ALA A 3 4.16 7.30 -0.12
CA ALA A 3 4.29 5.85 -0.10
C ALA A 3 3.69 5.27 -1.38
N ARG A 4 4.25 4.15 -1.87
CA ARG A 4 3.76 3.46 -3.06
C ARG A 4 3.32 2.04 -2.71
N ILE A 5 2.21 1.61 -3.28
CA ILE A 5 1.60 0.30 -3.04
C ILE A 5 1.38 -0.36 -4.39
N ALA A 6 2.13 -1.41 -4.68
CA ALA A 6 1.92 -2.25 -5.85
C ALA A 6 1.20 -3.54 -5.45
N ILE A 7 0.26 -4.00 -6.26
CA ILE A 7 -0.46 -5.24 -6.01
C ILE A 7 -0.21 -6.23 -7.14
N ASN A 8 0.23 -7.43 -6.78
CA ASN A 8 0.29 -8.58 -7.66
C ASN A 8 -0.90 -9.51 -7.35
N GLY A 9 -1.87 -9.51 -8.26
CA GLY A 9 -3.15 -10.19 -8.14
C GLY A 9 -4.00 -9.95 -9.40
N SER A 10 -5.24 -10.41 -9.38
CA SER A 10 -6.18 -10.19 -10.50
C SER A 10 -6.62 -8.73 -10.62
N ASP A 11 -7.23 -8.37 -11.75
CA ASP A 11 -7.82 -7.03 -11.92
C ASP A 11 -8.94 -6.74 -10.91
N ASN A 12 -9.69 -7.78 -10.50
CA ASN A 12 -10.66 -7.66 -9.42
C ASN A 12 -10.02 -7.35 -8.07
N ASP A 13 -8.82 -7.89 -7.79
CA ASP A 13 -8.08 -7.54 -6.57
C ASP A 13 -7.58 -6.09 -6.62
N ARG A 14 -7.14 -5.62 -7.81
CA ARG A 14 -6.72 -4.23 -8.02
C ARG A 14 -7.89 -3.27 -7.78
N ILE A 15 -9.03 -3.50 -8.43
CA ILE A 15 -10.23 -2.66 -8.28
C ILE A 15 -10.71 -2.67 -6.82
N ALA A 16 -10.74 -3.84 -6.17
CA ALA A 16 -11.15 -3.95 -4.78
C ALA A 16 -10.21 -3.22 -3.82
N LEU A 17 -8.89 -3.26 -4.04
CA LEU A 17 -7.94 -2.50 -3.22
C LEU A 17 -8.13 -0.99 -3.40
N TRP A 18 -8.32 -0.55 -4.64
CA TRP A 18 -8.58 0.86 -4.94
C TRP A 18 -9.83 1.38 -4.23
N ASP A 19 -10.94 0.67 -4.37
CA ASP A 19 -12.20 1.02 -3.70
C ASP A 19 -12.05 1.05 -2.17
N TRP A 20 -11.35 0.06 -1.61
CA TRP A 20 -11.08 -0.01 -0.18
C TRP A 20 -10.29 1.20 0.34
N LEU A 21 -9.24 1.61 -0.36
CA LEU A 21 -8.43 2.77 0.00
C LEU A 21 -9.22 4.08 -0.08
N LEU A 22 -10.14 4.22 -1.04
CA LEU A 22 -10.97 5.42 -1.18
C LEU A 22 -12.11 5.51 -0.15
N ASN A 23 -12.56 4.36 0.35
CA ASN A 23 -13.56 4.30 1.41
C ASN A 23 -13.01 4.79 2.76
N GLU A 24 -11.69 4.74 2.97
CA GLU A 24 -11.05 5.28 4.17
C GLU A 24 -11.02 6.82 4.15
N ARG A 25 -11.64 7.45 5.15
CA ARG A 25 -11.85 8.90 5.19
C ARG A 25 -10.52 9.66 5.25
N GLU A 26 -9.53 9.11 5.92
CA GLU A 26 -8.21 9.73 6.06
C GLU A 26 -7.30 9.48 4.85
N LEU A 27 -7.66 8.58 3.94
CA LEU A 27 -6.88 8.35 2.71
C LEU A 27 -7.55 9.00 1.50
N ARG A 28 -8.85 9.30 1.59
CA ARG A 28 -9.60 9.94 0.51
C ARG A 28 -8.95 11.26 0.08
N GLY A 29 -8.79 11.42 -1.23
CA GLY A 29 -8.12 12.58 -1.84
C GLY A 29 -6.59 12.58 -1.72
N ARG A 30 -6.00 11.57 -1.07
CA ARG A 30 -4.55 11.40 -0.90
C ARG A 30 -3.99 10.21 -1.66
N VAL A 31 -4.85 9.35 -2.20
CA VAL A 31 -4.48 8.20 -3.01
C VAL A 31 -4.64 8.54 -4.49
N ARG A 32 -3.57 8.32 -5.27
CA ARG A 32 -3.58 8.40 -6.73
C ARG A 32 -3.13 7.08 -7.34
N ARG A 33 -3.61 6.78 -8.54
CA ARG A 33 -3.24 5.58 -9.29
C ARG A 33 -2.22 5.96 -10.37
N GLU A 34 -1.09 5.28 -10.39
CA GLU A 34 -0.04 5.43 -11.39
C GLU A 34 0.14 4.12 -12.15
N ALA A 35 0.16 4.20 -13.49
CA ALA A 35 0.50 3.06 -14.33
C ALA A 35 2.01 3.09 -14.57
N ILE A 36 2.72 2.09 -14.04
CA ILE A 36 4.14 1.94 -14.31
C ILE A 36 4.30 1.04 -15.54
N SER A 37 4.78 1.64 -16.63
CA SER A 37 5.21 0.89 -17.79
C SER A 37 6.59 0.31 -17.50
N ARG A 38 6.65 -0.99 -17.18
CA ARG A 38 7.93 -1.70 -17.11
C ARG A 38 8.34 -2.06 -18.53
N VAL A 39 9.44 -1.48 -19.01
CA VAL A 39 10.00 -1.81 -20.33
C VAL A 39 10.20 -3.33 -20.42
N GLY A 40 9.51 -3.97 -21.36
CA GLY A 40 9.61 -5.41 -21.63
C GLY A 40 8.50 -6.30 -21.08
N GLU A 41 7.59 -5.81 -20.23
CA GLU A 41 6.39 -6.54 -19.79
C GLU A 41 5.16 -5.99 -20.54
N MET A 42 4.54 -6.80 -21.40
CA MET A 42 3.22 -6.50 -21.99
C MET A 42 2.14 -6.60 -20.90
N GLY A 43 2.09 -5.61 -20.02
CA GLY A 43 1.18 -5.55 -18.89
C GLY A 43 1.73 -4.61 -17.82
N GLY A 44 1.48 -3.31 -17.95
CA GLY A 44 1.91 -2.33 -16.95
C GLY A 44 1.39 -2.68 -15.56
N GLN A 45 2.24 -2.54 -14.54
CA GLN A 45 1.80 -2.69 -13.16
C GLN A 45 1.11 -1.40 -12.69
N ILE A 46 0.02 -1.56 -11.95
CA ILE A 46 -0.66 -0.44 -11.30
C ILE A 46 -0.05 -0.26 -9.91
N GLU A 47 0.45 0.95 -9.65
CA GLU A 47 0.83 1.39 -8.31
C GLU A 47 -0.18 2.41 -7.77
N TYR A 48 -0.44 2.33 -6.47
CA TYR A 48 -1.19 3.33 -5.74
C TYR A 48 -0.23 4.16 -4.92
N VAL A 49 -0.20 5.47 -5.18
CA VAL A 49 0.66 6.41 -4.46
C VAL A 49 -0.19 7.13 -3.43
N VAL A 50 0.24 7.08 -2.17
CA VAL A 50 -0.40 7.74 -1.04
C VAL A 50 0.48 8.91 -0.61
N SER A 51 -0.04 10.12 -0.77
CA SER A 51 0.68 11.35 -0.42
C SER A 51 0.28 11.82 0.97
N ALA A 52 1.27 12.11 1.80
CA ALA A 52 1.06 12.66 3.12
C ALA A 52 1.92 13.92 3.37
N ALA A 53 1.36 14.85 4.14
CA ALA A 53 2.06 16.07 4.57
C ALA A 53 3.19 15.75 5.56
N VAL A 54 4.03 16.74 5.87
CA VAL A 54 5.27 16.58 6.66
C VAL A 54 5.03 16.06 8.11
N SER A 55 3.78 16.09 8.61
CA SER A 55 3.38 15.57 9.93
C SER A 55 2.29 14.50 9.84
N ALA A 56 2.61 13.35 9.22
CA ALA A 56 1.63 12.38 8.74
C ALA A 56 1.49 11.08 9.55
N GLY A 57 1.96 11.03 10.80
CA GLY A 57 1.88 9.81 11.62
C GLY A 57 0.49 9.16 11.65
N ALA A 58 -0.57 9.96 11.73
CA ALA A 58 -1.96 9.48 11.66
C ALA A 58 -2.31 8.87 10.29
N VAL A 59 -1.90 9.51 9.17
CA VAL A 59 -2.14 9.01 7.81
C VAL A 59 -1.44 7.67 7.59
N TRP A 60 -0.21 7.54 8.06
CA TRP A 60 0.57 6.30 7.95
C TRP A 60 0.02 5.18 8.83
N ALA A 61 -0.37 5.49 10.06
CA ALA A 61 -1.03 4.53 10.95
C ALA A 61 -2.34 4.02 10.35
N THR A 62 -3.15 4.91 9.79
CA THR A 62 -4.39 4.55 9.12
C THR A 62 -4.14 3.76 7.85
N LEU A 63 -3.18 4.14 7.02
CA LEU A 63 -2.79 3.35 5.85
C LEU A 63 -2.40 1.91 6.24
N ALA A 64 -1.57 1.76 7.28
CA ALA A 64 -1.17 0.45 7.77
C ALA A 64 -2.35 -0.38 8.25
N ARG A 65 -3.24 0.21 9.04
CA ARG A 65 -4.47 -0.45 9.52
C ARG A 65 -5.38 -0.85 8.36
N THR A 66 -5.71 0.08 7.47
CA THR A 66 -6.62 -0.13 6.34
C THR A 66 -6.11 -1.24 5.41
N LEU A 67 -4.82 -1.24 5.08
CA LEU A 67 -4.20 -2.31 4.28
C LEU A 67 -4.21 -3.66 5.00
N SER A 68 -3.97 -3.67 6.31
CA SER A 68 -3.93 -4.90 7.10
C SER A 68 -5.30 -5.54 7.19
N VAL A 69 -6.34 -4.75 7.43
CA VAL A 69 -7.72 -5.24 7.43
C VAL A 69 -8.09 -5.79 6.05
N TRP A 70 -7.73 -5.11 4.97
CA TRP A 70 -7.98 -5.60 3.61
C TRP A 70 -7.30 -6.94 3.36
N LEU A 71 -6.01 -7.07 3.72
CA LEU A 71 -5.22 -8.30 3.58
C LEU A 71 -5.82 -9.45 4.39
N LEU A 72 -6.23 -9.20 5.63
CA LEU A 72 -6.84 -10.20 6.51
C LEU A 72 -8.20 -10.67 5.99
N GLN A 73 -8.99 -9.79 5.36
CA GLN A 73 -10.28 -10.14 4.77
C GLN A 73 -10.14 -10.85 3.42
N ARG A 74 -8.98 -10.74 2.75
CA ARG A 74 -8.76 -11.35 1.44
C ARG A 74 -8.37 -12.83 1.59
N ARG A 75 -9.21 -13.73 1.07
CA ARG A 75 -8.93 -15.18 0.99
C ARG A 75 -8.03 -15.57 -0.19
N SER A 76 -7.86 -14.68 -1.16
CA SER A 76 -7.08 -14.89 -2.39
C SER A 76 -5.56 -14.86 -2.13
N ASP A 77 -4.78 -15.55 -2.97
CA ASP A 77 -3.32 -15.45 -2.93
C ASP A 77 -2.89 -14.14 -3.60
N VAL A 78 -2.86 -13.06 -2.81
CA VAL A 78 -2.46 -11.72 -3.25
C VAL A 78 -1.18 -11.32 -2.55
N THR A 79 -0.27 -10.74 -3.31
CA THR A 79 0.95 -10.13 -2.76
C THR A 79 0.91 -8.62 -2.98
N ILE A 80 0.92 -7.87 -1.88
CA ILE A 80 1.07 -6.42 -1.92
C ILE A 80 2.53 -6.07 -1.64
N THR A 81 3.05 -5.11 -2.36
CA THR A 81 4.38 -4.55 -2.19
C THR A 81 4.23 -3.11 -1.75
N ILE A 82 4.79 -2.75 -0.60
CA ILE A 82 4.68 -1.41 -0.02
C ILE A 82 6.07 -0.79 0.00
N THR A 83 6.18 0.41 -0.56
CA THR A 83 7.39 1.24 -0.54
C THR A 83 7.08 2.47 0.32
N GLY A 84 7.77 2.58 1.45
CA GLY A 84 7.64 3.74 2.33
C GLY A 84 8.32 4.99 1.76
N PRO A 85 8.07 6.16 2.35
CA PRO A 85 8.67 7.43 1.92
C PRO A 85 10.21 7.43 1.86
N GLY A 86 10.87 6.68 2.74
CA GLY A 86 12.33 6.53 2.77
C GLY A 86 12.87 5.55 1.73
N GLY A 87 12.05 5.04 0.81
CA GLY A 87 12.43 4.06 -0.21
C GLY A 87 12.51 2.61 0.30
N ARG A 88 12.32 2.37 1.61
CA ARG A 88 12.25 1.02 2.17
C ARG A 88 11.04 0.29 1.60
N LYS A 89 11.26 -0.94 1.14
CA LYS A 89 10.27 -1.76 0.46
C LYS A 89 10.04 -3.07 1.19
N ILE A 90 8.79 -3.47 1.35
CA ILE A 90 8.41 -4.81 1.83
C ILE A 90 7.39 -5.45 0.91
N GLN A 91 7.33 -6.78 0.94
CA GLN A 91 6.29 -7.55 0.29
C GLN A 91 5.51 -8.31 1.36
N VAL A 92 4.18 -8.21 1.29
CA VAL A 92 3.24 -8.82 2.22
C VAL A 92 2.32 -9.71 1.41
N ASN A 93 2.32 -11.01 1.73
CA ASN A 93 1.44 -11.97 1.10
C ASN A 93 0.28 -12.30 2.05
N ALA A 94 -0.95 -12.12 1.58
CA ALA A 94 -2.15 -12.28 2.39
C ALA A 94 -2.28 -13.65 3.07
N LYS A 95 -1.77 -14.73 2.46
CA LYS A 95 -1.84 -16.09 3.02
C LYS A 95 -0.70 -16.44 3.97
N ARG A 96 0.44 -15.74 3.87
CA ARG A 96 1.69 -16.13 4.57
C ARG A 96 2.03 -15.21 5.74
N THR A 97 1.38 -14.06 5.84
CA THR A 97 1.71 -13.06 6.88
C THR A 97 0.79 -13.22 8.09
N LYS A 98 1.41 -13.43 9.27
CA LYS A 98 0.68 -13.54 10.55
C LYS A 98 0.27 -12.19 11.14
N ASP A 99 1.08 -11.15 10.92
CA ASP A 99 0.80 -9.80 11.41
C ASP A 99 1.16 -8.75 10.34
N PRO A 100 0.25 -8.48 9.38
CA PRO A 100 0.53 -7.53 8.31
C PRO A 100 0.65 -6.10 8.84
N GLU A 101 -0.05 -5.76 9.91
CA GLU A 101 -0.08 -4.38 10.42
C GLU A 101 1.26 -3.92 10.98
N ALA A 102 1.92 -4.71 11.82
CA ALA A 102 3.23 -4.32 12.33
C ALA A 102 4.26 -4.16 11.20
N LEU A 103 4.22 -5.03 10.19
CA LEU A 103 5.12 -4.95 9.03
C LEU A 103 4.88 -3.67 8.22
N VAL A 104 3.62 -3.34 7.91
CA VAL A 104 3.31 -2.12 7.17
C VAL A 104 3.69 -0.89 7.99
N ARG A 105 3.33 -0.84 9.28
CA ARG A 105 3.72 0.27 10.17
C ARG A 105 5.22 0.48 10.18
N GLN A 106 6.01 -0.59 10.35
CA GLN A 106 7.48 -0.48 10.40
C GLN A 106 8.07 0.20 9.16
N VAL A 107 7.51 -0.02 7.97
CA VAL A 107 8.01 0.61 6.74
C VAL A 107 7.60 2.07 6.62
N LEU A 108 6.39 2.40 7.09
CA LEU A 108 5.89 3.76 7.03
C LEU A 108 6.49 4.65 8.15
N ASP A 109 6.67 4.12 9.37
CA ASP A 109 7.26 4.83 10.52
C ASP A 109 8.78 5.02 10.39
N ALA A 110 9.53 4.01 9.94
CA ALA A 110 10.98 4.14 9.73
C ALA A 110 11.33 5.25 8.72
N SER A 111 10.35 5.69 7.93
CA SER A 111 10.48 6.80 6.98
C SER A 111 10.23 8.17 7.61
N ALA A 112 9.60 8.24 8.79
CA ALA A 112 9.37 9.48 9.54
C ALA A 112 10.58 9.88 10.40
N GLU A 113 11.40 8.92 10.84
CA GLU A 113 12.58 9.15 11.69
C GLU A 113 13.85 9.56 10.91
N SER A 114 13.85 9.45 9.57
CA SER A 114 15.04 9.75 8.73
C SER A 114 15.06 11.20 8.18
N GLN A 115 14.34 12.14 8.78
CA GLN A 115 14.33 13.57 8.40
C GLN A 115 14.89 14.47 9.50
#